data_AF-A0A519MH89-F1
#
_entry.id   AF-A0A519MH89-F1
#
_cell.length_a   1.000
_cell.length_b   1.000
_cell.length_c   1.000
_cell.angle_alpha   90.00
_cell.angle_beta   90.00
_cell.angle_gamma   90.00
#
_symmetry.space_group_name_H-M   'P 1'
#
loop_
_entity.id
_entity.type
_entity.pdbx_description
1 polymer ?
#
loop_
_entity_poly.entity_id
_entity_poly.type
_entity_poly.pdbx_seq_one_letter_code
_entity_poly.pdbx_strand_id
1 'polypeptide(L)'
;MKVKSIILIATLLCTIKVSVAQQAKQELWYKQPAEKWTDALPIGNGRIGAMIYGGVTHDHIQFNEETLWTGKPRDYNRKGAYKYLPEIRKLLFEGKQKEAEALAQKEFMGLQSEAGNRKAWVAEMKEGKGMTGNPASANYDDKLWKTIAVPAYEGWETVGLANVDGSVWFRTTFDVAQSWVGKDLVLDLNKIFDQDFT
;
A
#
# COMPACT_ATOMS: atom_id res chain seq x y z
N MET A 1 -6.54 77.94 9.71
CA MET A 1 -6.66 76.54 10.22
C MET A 1 -6.79 75.45 9.15
N LYS A 2 -6.73 75.72 7.83
CA LYS A 2 -7.04 74.70 6.81
C LYS A 2 -5.85 74.01 6.12
N VAL A 3 -4.61 74.49 6.31
CA VAL A 3 -3.42 73.95 5.59
C VAL A 3 -2.79 72.75 6.32
N LYS A 4 -2.87 72.69 7.65
CA LYS A 4 -2.32 71.57 8.44
C LYS A 4 -3.07 70.24 8.21
N SER A 5 -4.37 70.29 7.91
CA SER A 5 -5.20 69.10 7.68
C SER A 5 -4.96 68.42 6.33
N ILE A 6 -4.54 69.17 5.31
CA ILE A 6 -4.30 68.63 3.95
C ILE A 6 -2.96 67.90 3.90
N ILE A 7 -1.94 68.41 4.60
CA ILE A 7 -0.63 67.75 4.69
C ILE A 7 -0.75 66.42 5.45
N LEU A 8 -1.60 66.34 6.48
CA LEU A 8 -1.80 65.12 7.27
C LEU A 8 -2.46 63.97 6.47
N ILE A 9 -3.30 64.29 5.47
CA ILE A 9 -3.95 63.30 4.62
C ILE A 9 -2.99 62.81 3.52
N ALA A 10 -2.12 63.69 3.00
CA ALA A 10 -1.13 63.34 1.99
C ALA A 10 0.00 62.43 2.54
N THR A 11 0.39 62.58 3.81
CA THR A 11 1.35 61.65 4.46
C THR A 11 0.72 60.32 4.87
N LEU A 12 -0.60 60.27 5.10
CA LEU A 12 -1.28 59.02 5.47
C LEU A 12 -1.55 58.09 4.28
N LEU A 13 -1.64 58.63 3.06
CA LEU A 13 -1.80 57.85 1.83
C LEU A 13 -0.50 57.27 1.27
N CYS A 14 0.67 57.65 1.80
CA CYS A 14 1.98 57.22 1.30
C CYS A 14 2.56 56.00 2.05
N THR A 15 1.86 55.43 3.03
CA THR A 15 2.35 54.32 3.87
C THR A 15 1.54 53.03 3.77
N ILE A 16 0.60 52.92 2.83
CA ILE A 16 0.02 51.60 2.50
C ILE A 16 1.02 50.85 1.63
N LYS A 17 2.07 50.31 2.26
CA LYS A 17 2.80 49.17 1.68
C LYS A 17 1.83 48.00 1.70
N VAL A 18 1.16 47.75 0.59
CA VAL A 18 0.54 46.45 0.33
C VAL A 18 1.71 45.48 0.26
N SER A 19 2.04 44.87 1.40
CA SER A 19 2.89 43.69 1.43
C SER A 19 2.12 42.60 0.71
N VAL A 20 2.35 42.48 -0.60
CA VAL A 20 2.11 41.22 -1.29
C VAL A 20 3.08 40.26 -0.64
N ALA A 21 2.60 39.49 0.33
CA ALA A 21 3.32 38.32 0.77
C ALA A 21 3.41 37.42 -0.46
N GLN A 22 4.54 37.50 -1.18
CA GLN A 22 4.87 36.57 -2.24
C GLN A 22 4.82 35.20 -1.57
N GLN A 23 3.75 34.45 -1.79
CA GLN A 23 3.62 33.12 -1.25
C GLN A 23 4.78 32.34 -1.86
N ALA A 24 5.82 32.10 -1.05
CA ALA A 24 7.02 31.43 -1.49
C ALA A 24 6.58 30.11 -2.11
N LYS A 25 6.86 29.93 -3.40
CA LYS A 25 6.46 28.76 -4.17
C LYS A 25 7.01 27.53 -3.46
N GLN A 26 6.13 26.79 -2.77
CA GLN A 26 6.50 25.59 -2.03
C GLN A 26 6.62 24.46 -3.04
N GLU A 27 7.78 24.36 -3.68
CA GLU A 27 8.05 23.33 -4.66
C GLU A 27 9.38 22.64 -4.41
N LEU A 28 9.41 21.35 -4.74
CA LEU A 28 10.62 20.57 -4.88
C LEU A 28 10.86 20.38 -6.37
N TRP A 29 12.02 20.79 -6.86
CA TRP A 29 12.36 20.71 -8.29
C TRP A 29 13.80 20.23 -8.46
N TYR A 30 14.03 19.46 -9.52
CA TYR A 30 15.30 18.79 -9.78
C TYR A 30 15.64 18.90 -11.27
N LYS A 31 16.93 18.87 -11.57
CA LYS A 31 17.44 18.99 -12.96
C LYS A 31 17.65 17.65 -13.65
N GLN A 32 17.45 16.54 -12.94
CA GLN A 32 17.68 15.19 -13.44
C GLN A 32 16.66 14.22 -12.83
N PRO A 33 16.34 13.10 -13.53
CA PRO A 33 15.51 12.03 -12.99
C PRO A 33 16.13 11.39 -11.74
N ALA A 34 15.30 10.71 -10.96
CA ALA A 34 15.74 9.94 -9.79
C ALA A 34 16.50 8.66 -10.21
N GLU A 35 17.66 8.40 -9.60
CA GLU A 35 18.41 7.15 -9.81
C GLU A 35 18.09 6.10 -8.74
N LYS A 36 17.79 6.53 -7.52
CA LYS A 36 17.44 5.70 -6.37
C LYS A 36 16.13 6.18 -5.75
N TRP A 37 15.52 5.28 -4.98
CA TRP A 37 14.21 5.53 -4.36
C TRP A 37 14.11 6.81 -3.54
N THR A 38 15.18 7.17 -2.81
CA THR A 38 15.22 8.38 -1.97
C THR A 38 15.20 9.69 -2.76
N ASP A 39 15.43 9.64 -4.07
CA ASP A 39 15.47 10.82 -4.94
C ASP A 39 14.13 11.04 -5.64
N ALA A 40 13.27 10.00 -5.67
CA ALA A 40 11.96 10.04 -6.29
C ALA A 40 10.98 10.86 -5.45
N LEU A 41 9.97 11.44 -6.10
CA LEU A 41 9.02 12.35 -5.47
C LEU A 41 7.76 11.62 -5.02
N PRO A 42 7.39 11.69 -3.72
CA PRO A 42 6.19 11.06 -3.22
C PRO A 42 4.94 11.88 -3.58
N ILE A 43 3.91 11.19 -4.05
CA ILE A 43 2.54 11.68 -4.15
C ILE A 43 1.60 10.69 -3.47
N GLY A 44 0.46 11.16 -2.96
CA GLY A 44 -0.53 10.27 -2.37
C GLY A 44 -1.81 10.97 -1.95
N ASN A 45 -2.87 10.17 -1.77
CA ASN A 45 -4.20 10.65 -1.36
C ASN A 45 -4.60 10.17 0.05
N GLY A 46 -3.63 9.70 0.84
CA GLY A 46 -3.86 9.10 2.16
C GLY A 46 -3.99 7.57 2.13
N ARG A 47 -4.49 6.99 1.03
CA ARG A 47 -4.65 5.53 0.87
C ARG A 47 -3.65 4.92 -0.11
N ILE A 48 -3.54 5.51 -1.30
CA ILE A 48 -2.62 5.10 -2.35
C ILE A 48 -1.49 6.12 -2.39
N GLY A 49 -0.25 5.63 -2.48
CA GLY A 49 0.95 6.43 -2.67
C GLY A 49 1.71 6.01 -3.92
N ALA A 50 2.47 6.94 -4.49
CA ALA A 50 3.40 6.64 -5.56
C ALA A 50 4.70 7.43 -5.41
N MET A 51 5.79 6.84 -5.89
CA MET A 51 7.10 7.50 -6.01
C MET A 51 7.41 7.71 -7.48
N ILE A 52 7.56 8.98 -7.88
CA ILE A 52 7.77 9.37 -9.29
C ILE A 52 9.27 9.58 -9.55
N TYR A 53 9.83 8.83 -10.50
CA TYR A 53 11.25 8.91 -10.84
C TYR A 53 11.55 9.95 -11.93
N GLY A 54 10.60 10.19 -12.85
CA GLY A 54 10.73 11.21 -13.91
C GLY A 54 11.69 10.80 -15.04
N GLY A 55 11.80 9.51 -15.33
CA GLY A 55 12.65 9.00 -16.42
C GLY A 55 12.18 9.48 -17.80
N VAL A 56 13.13 9.88 -18.67
CA VAL A 56 12.81 10.55 -19.96
C VAL A 56 12.35 9.56 -21.03
N THR A 57 13.05 8.44 -21.20
CA THR A 57 12.69 7.40 -22.19
C THR A 57 11.81 6.33 -21.59
N HIS A 58 12.09 5.93 -20.34
CA HIS A 58 11.32 4.99 -19.55
C HIS A 58 11.23 5.56 -18.15
N ASP A 59 10.00 5.78 -17.67
CA ASP A 59 9.77 6.22 -16.30
C ASP A 59 9.50 5.00 -15.39
N HIS A 60 9.82 5.13 -14.12
CA HIS A 60 9.50 4.17 -13.08
C HIS A 60 8.59 4.84 -12.07
N ILE A 61 7.40 4.27 -11.89
CA ILE A 61 6.46 4.71 -10.87
C ILE A 61 6.23 3.52 -9.93
N GLN A 62 6.76 3.62 -8.72
CA GLN A 62 6.43 2.66 -7.67
C GLN A 62 5.10 3.04 -7.05
N PHE A 63 4.23 2.06 -6.79
CA PHE A 63 2.98 2.23 -6.06
C PHE A 63 3.02 1.58 -4.68
N ASN A 64 2.26 2.16 -3.76
CA ASN A 64 1.96 1.63 -2.45
C ASN A 64 0.45 1.75 -2.17
N GLU A 65 -0.10 0.80 -1.42
CA GLU A 65 -1.48 0.82 -0.92
C GLU A 65 -1.42 0.60 0.61
N GLU A 66 -2.09 1.45 1.39
CA GLU A 66 -1.91 1.54 2.85
C GLU A 66 -2.27 0.25 3.62
N THR A 67 -3.11 -0.60 3.04
CA THR A 67 -3.62 -1.84 3.67
C THR A 67 -2.87 -3.09 3.24
N LEU A 68 -1.92 -2.97 2.30
CA LEU A 68 -1.11 -4.09 1.83
C LEU A 68 -0.03 -4.47 2.84
N TRP A 69 -0.43 -5.20 3.89
CA TRP A 69 0.42 -5.69 4.96
C TRP A 69 0.57 -7.21 4.92
N THR A 70 1.73 -7.70 5.36
CA THR A 70 1.90 -9.13 5.65
C THR A 70 1.33 -9.47 7.04
N GLY A 71 0.91 -10.72 7.21
CA GLY A 71 0.41 -11.23 8.48
C GLY A 71 -1.11 -11.40 8.50
N LYS A 72 -1.66 -11.54 9.71
CA LYS A 72 -3.10 -11.72 9.97
C LYS A 72 -3.44 -11.20 11.36
N PRO A 73 -4.72 -10.89 11.65
CA PRO A 73 -5.15 -10.58 13.02
C PRO A 73 -4.67 -11.64 14.01
N ARG A 74 -3.97 -11.20 15.07
CA ARG A 74 -3.42 -12.10 16.09
C ARG A 74 -3.42 -11.47 17.49
N ASP A 75 -3.34 -12.30 18.51
CA ASP A 75 -3.09 -11.85 19.88
C ASP A 75 -1.58 -11.72 20.11
N TYR A 76 -1.13 -10.49 20.37
CA TYR A 76 0.27 -10.17 20.65
C TYR A 76 0.62 -10.34 22.13
N ASN A 77 -0.40 -10.49 23.00
CA ASN A 77 -0.21 -10.51 24.44
C ASN A 77 0.41 -11.84 24.89
N ARG A 78 1.43 -11.74 25.74
CA ARG A 78 1.97 -12.90 26.44
C ARG A 78 1.09 -13.22 27.64
N LYS A 79 0.43 -14.39 27.60
CA LYS A 79 -0.42 -14.87 28.70
C LYS A 79 0.38 -14.92 30.00
N GLY A 80 -0.17 -14.29 31.05
CA GLY A 80 0.46 -14.27 32.37
C GLY A 80 1.54 -13.20 32.59
N ALA A 81 1.86 -12.38 31.59
CA ALA A 81 2.85 -11.30 31.72
C ALA A 81 2.57 -10.37 32.91
N TYR A 82 1.29 -10.03 33.18
CA TYR A 82 0.88 -9.16 34.28
C TYR A 82 1.41 -9.62 35.66
N LYS A 83 1.67 -10.91 35.86
CA LYS A 83 2.19 -11.47 37.13
C LYS A 83 3.58 -10.93 37.47
N TYR A 84 4.36 -10.53 36.47
CA TYR A 84 5.72 -10.04 36.63
C TYR A 84 5.79 -8.51 36.78
N LEU A 85 4.69 -7.80 36.51
CA LEU A 85 4.63 -6.33 36.61
C LEU A 85 4.97 -5.79 38.02
N PRO A 86 4.51 -6.40 39.13
CA PRO A 86 4.89 -5.93 40.47
C PRO A 86 6.40 -5.99 40.73
N GLU A 87 7.04 -7.09 40.33
CA GLU A 87 8.48 -7.30 40.56
C GLU A 87 9.32 -6.37 39.67
N ILE A 88 8.92 -6.20 38.40
CA ILE A 88 9.56 -5.23 37.49
C ILE A 88 9.51 -3.82 38.11
N ARG A 89 8.34 -3.38 38.61
CA ARG A 89 8.18 -2.07 39.25
C ARG A 89 9.08 -1.94 40.49
N LYS A 90 9.12 -2.98 41.33
CA LYS A 90 9.99 -3.01 42.52
C LYS A 90 11.47 -2.83 42.14
N LEU A 91 11.97 -3.60 41.17
CA LEU A 91 13.35 -3.50 40.69
C LEU A 91 13.65 -2.08 40.15
N LEU A 92 12.72 -1.46 39.44
CA LEU A 92 12.87 -0.08 38.97
C LEU A 92 12.95 0.93 40.13
N PHE A 93 12.11 0.80 41.16
CA PHE A 93 12.15 1.66 42.34
C PHE A 93 13.43 1.47 43.17
N GLU A 94 14.00 0.27 43.17
CA GLU A 94 15.29 -0.04 43.80
C GLU A 94 16.51 0.39 42.96
N GLY A 95 16.29 1.00 41.79
CA GLY A 95 17.37 1.45 40.88
C GLY A 95 18.02 0.33 40.07
N LYS A 96 17.49 -0.89 40.14
CA LYS A 96 18.01 -2.12 39.50
C LYS A 96 17.53 -2.26 38.05
N GLN A 97 17.85 -1.27 37.21
CA GLN A 97 17.35 -1.19 35.83
C GLN A 97 17.68 -2.41 34.97
N LYS A 98 18.92 -2.91 35.04
CA LYS A 98 19.37 -4.06 34.24
C LYS A 98 18.60 -5.35 34.56
N GLU A 99 18.28 -5.55 35.83
CA GLU A 99 17.53 -6.72 36.30
C GLU A 99 16.05 -6.61 35.93
N ALA A 100 15.48 -5.40 36.05
CA ALA A 100 14.13 -5.11 35.60
C ALA A 100 13.97 -5.35 34.10
N GLU A 101 14.93 -4.88 33.29
CA GLU A 101 14.94 -5.06 31.84
C GLU A 101 15.05 -6.54 31.47
N ALA A 102 15.99 -7.28 32.08
CA ALA A 102 16.14 -8.71 31.81
C ALA A 102 14.86 -9.49 32.13
N LEU A 103 14.19 -9.17 33.24
CA LEU A 103 12.92 -9.79 33.61
C LEU A 103 11.79 -9.42 32.62
N ALA A 104 11.71 -8.14 32.22
CA ALA A 104 10.72 -7.66 31.28
C ALA A 104 10.90 -8.29 29.88
N GLN A 105 12.14 -8.34 29.38
CA GLN A 105 12.45 -8.96 28.09
C GLN A 105 12.04 -10.44 28.05
N LYS A 106 12.27 -11.15 29.16
CA LYS A 106 11.98 -12.57 29.26
C LYS A 106 10.49 -12.88 29.38
N GLU A 107 9.77 -12.14 30.23
CA GLU A 107 8.42 -12.55 30.67
C GLU A 107 7.31 -11.53 30.37
N PHE A 108 7.65 -10.30 29.99
CA PHE A 108 6.68 -9.22 29.80
C PHE A 108 6.53 -8.77 28.34
N MET A 109 7.42 -9.19 27.45
CA MET A 109 7.34 -8.86 26.02
C MET A 109 6.24 -9.62 25.29
N GLY A 110 5.68 -8.97 24.28
CA GLY A 110 4.70 -9.56 23.38
C GLY A 110 5.30 -10.70 22.56
N LEU A 111 4.43 -11.57 22.05
CA LEU A 111 4.86 -12.70 21.23
C LEU A 111 5.38 -12.19 19.87
N GLN A 112 6.53 -12.70 19.45
CA GLN A 112 7.08 -12.40 18.13
C GLN A 112 6.07 -12.78 17.04
N SER A 113 6.05 -12.01 15.95
CA SER A 113 5.27 -12.35 14.76
C SER A 113 5.89 -13.57 14.10
N GLU A 114 5.06 -14.41 13.51
CA GLU A 114 5.53 -15.41 12.56
C GLU A 114 6.21 -14.68 11.40
N ALA A 115 7.47 -15.02 11.11
CA ALA A 115 8.11 -14.58 9.89
C ALA A 115 7.41 -15.28 8.72
N GLY A 116 6.89 -14.52 7.76
CA GLY A 116 6.26 -15.10 6.58
C GLY A 116 7.25 -16.02 5.85
N ASN A 117 6.91 -17.30 5.71
CA ASN A 117 7.72 -18.24 4.94
C ASN A 117 7.19 -18.28 3.49
N ARG A 118 7.72 -17.39 2.65
CA ARG A 118 7.34 -17.32 1.23
C ARG A 118 7.42 -18.69 0.55
N LYS A 119 8.45 -19.49 0.82
CA LYS A 119 8.64 -20.79 0.18
C LYS A 119 7.53 -21.77 0.58
N ALA A 120 7.20 -21.84 1.86
CA ALA A 120 6.13 -22.69 2.36
C ALA A 120 4.76 -22.23 1.83
N TRP A 121 4.49 -20.92 1.85
CA TRP A 121 3.25 -20.35 1.31
C TRP A 121 3.11 -20.64 -0.19
N VAL A 122 4.15 -20.42 -0.99
CA VAL A 122 4.13 -20.76 -2.44
C VAL A 122 3.91 -22.25 -2.66
N ALA A 123 4.53 -23.11 -1.86
CA ALA A 123 4.31 -24.56 -1.95
C ALA A 123 2.86 -24.92 -1.63
N GLU A 124 2.29 -24.36 -0.55
CA GLU A 124 0.89 -24.57 -0.18
C GLU A 124 -0.08 -24.07 -1.26
N MET A 125 0.15 -22.89 -1.84
CA MET A 125 -0.68 -22.39 -2.94
C MET A 125 -0.60 -23.33 -4.17
N LYS A 126 0.57 -23.94 -4.42
CA LYS A 126 0.77 -24.92 -5.50
C LYS A 126 0.17 -26.30 -5.21
N GLU A 127 -0.07 -26.66 -3.94
CA GLU A 127 -0.78 -27.90 -3.61
C GLU A 127 -2.23 -27.90 -4.12
N GLY A 128 -2.80 -26.72 -4.40
CA GLY A 128 -4.15 -26.62 -4.95
C GLY A 128 -5.19 -27.24 -4.02
N LYS A 129 -5.10 -26.99 -2.71
CA LYS A 129 -6.01 -27.55 -1.71
C LYS A 129 -7.47 -27.31 -2.11
N GLY A 130 -8.23 -28.40 -2.29
CA GLY A 130 -9.63 -28.35 -2.75
C GLY A 130 -9.81 -28.42 -4.26
N MET A 131 -8.74 -28.59 -5.05
CA MET A 131 -8.78 -28.80 -6.50
C MET A 131 -8.36 -30.23 -6.84
N THR A 132 -8.99 -30.81 -7.87
CA THR A 132 -8.72 -32.17 -8.32
C THR A 132 -8.10 -32.13 -9.72
N GLY A 133 -6.84 -32.55 -9.86
CA GLY A 133 -6.14 -32.54 -11.15
C GLY A 133 -5.32 -31.27 -11.39
N ASN A 134 -5.06 -30.92 -12.65
CA ASN A 134 -4.26 -29.76 -13.03
C ASN A 134 -5.18 -28.64 -13.58
N PRO A 135 -5.44 -27.56 -12.82
CA PRO A 135 -6.30 -26.44 -13.25
C PRO A 135 -5.82 -25.73 -14.52
N ALA A 136 -4.51 -25.78 -14.81
CA ALA A 136 -3.93 -25.20 -16.02
C ALA A 136 -4.13 -26.07 -17.27
N SER A 137 -4.68 -27.28 -17.13
CA SER A 137 -4.96 -28.15 -18.27
C SER A 137 -6.07 -27.58 -19.15
N ALA A 138 -5.90 -27.65 -20.47
CA ALA A 138 -6.92 -27.22 -21.43
C ALA A 138 -8.27 -27.95 -21.26
N ASN A 139 -8.24 -29.19 -20.74
CA ASN A 139 -9.41 -30.04 -20.55
C ASN A 139 -9.85 -30.15 -19.07
N TYR A 140 -9.42 -29.22 -18.21
CA TYR A 140 -9.87 -29.21 -16.82
C TYR A 140 -11.38 -28.96 -16.72
N ASP A 141 -12.08 -29.73 -15.88
CA ASP A 141 -13.51 -29.54 -15.62
C ASP A 141 -13.71 -28.46 -14.56
N ASP A 142 -14.08 -27.27 -15.02
CA ASP A 142 -14.30 -26.06 -14.24
C ASP A 142 -15.80 -25.76 -14.01
N LYS A 143 -16.71 -26.69 -14.31
CA LYS A 143 -18.17 -26.46 -14.20
C LYS A 143 -18.66 -26.04 -12.81
N LEU A 144 -17.91 -26.41 -11.77
CA LEU A 144 -18.23 -26.06 -10.38
C LEU A 144 -17.64 -24.70 -9.95
N TRP A 145 -16.86 -24.05 -10.81
CA TRP A 145 -16.24 -22.77 -10.51
C TRP A 145 -17.26 -21.65 -10.61
N LYS A 146 -17.13 -20.65 -9.73
CA LYS A 146 -17.93 -19.43 -9.81
C LYS A 146 -17.50 -18.61 -11.01
N THR A 147 -18.46 -18.13 -11.78
CA THR A 147 -18.21 -17.23 -12.90
C THR A 147 -18.30 -15.77 -12.45
N ILE A 148 -17.47 -14.93 -13.05
CA ILE A 148 -17.50 -13.48 -12.89
C ILE A 148 -17.48 -12.84 -14.27
N ALA A 149 -18.11 -11.68 -14.44
CA ALA A 149 -18.09 -10.95 -15.70
C ALA A 149 -16.92 -9.97 -15.73
N VAL A 150 -16.12 -10.03 -16.79
CA VAL A 150 -14.98 -9.13 -17.05
C VAL A 150 -15.11 -8.54 -18.46
N PRO A 151 -14.62 -7.33 -18.74
CA PRO A 151 -13.89 -6.40 -17.86
C PRO A 151 -14.76 -5.75 -16.77
N ALA A 152 -14.21 -5.61 -15.55
CA ALA A 152 -14.84 -4.86 -14.45
C ALA A 152 -13.94 -3.71 -13.96
N TYR A 153 -14.27 -2.48 -14.35
CA TYR A 153 -13.43 -1.30 -14.08
C TYR A 153 -13.40 -0.87 -12.60
N GLU A 154 -14.45 -1.19 -11.85
CA GLU A 154 -14.52 -1.01 -10.39
C GLU A 154 -13.79 -2.10 -9.60
N GLY A 155 -13.11 -3.03 -10.29
CA GLY A 155 -12.34 -4.11 -9.70
C GLY A 155 -13.12 -5.40 -9.48
N TRP A 156 -12.40 -6.52 -9.40
CA TRP A 156 -12.97 -7.87 -9.32
C TRP A 156 -13.73 -8.15 -8.01
N GLU A 157 -13.51 -7.35 -6.97
CA GLU A 157 -14.28 -7.41 -5.73
C GLU A 157 -15.77 -7.16 -5.97
N THR A 158 -16.11 -6.26 -6.90
CA THR A 158 -17.50 -5.89 -7.19
C THR A 158 -18.26 -6.93 -8.01
N VAL A 159 -17.55 -7.85 -8.66
CA VAL A 159 -18.11 -8.84 -9.61
C VAL A 159 -17.99 -10.28 -9.12
N GLY A 160 -17.67 -10.52 -7.85
CA GLY A 160 -17.78 -11.84 -7.23
C GLY A 160 -16.57 -12.32 -6.43
N LEU A 161 -15.47 -11.55 -6.40
CA LEU A 161 -14.26 -11.86 -5.62
C LEU A 161 -14.07 -10.91 -4.42
N ALA A 162 -15.15 -10.43 -3.82
CA ALA A 162 -15.08 -9.62 -2.60
C ALA A 162 -14.45 -10.42 -1.45
N ASN A 163 -13.54 -9.77 -0.70
CA ASN A 163 -12.88 -10.33 0.49
C ASN A 163 -12.05 -11.59 0.22
N VAL A 164 -11.49 -11.72 -0.99
CA VAL A 164 -10.56 -12.81 -1.29
C VAL A 164 -9.15 -12.41 -0.86
N ASP A 165 -8.77 -12.84 0.34
CA ASP A 165 -7.40 -12.74 0.85
C ASP A 165 -6.59 -13.98 0.43
N GLY A 166 -6.02 -13.97 -0.78
CA GLY A 166 -5.21 -15.09 -1.27
C GLY A 166 -4.95 -15.10 -2.77
N SER A 167 -4.74 -16.29 -3.30
CA SER A 167 -4.63 -16.54 -4.74
C SER A 167 -5.85 -17.31 -5.25
N VAL A 168 -6.20 -17.06 -6.51
CA VAL A 168 -7.27 -17.79 -7.21
C VAL A 168 -6.75 -18.34 -8.52
N TRP A 169 -7.23 -19.52 -8.88
CA TRP A 169 -7.17 -19.98 -10.26
C TRP A 169 -8.38 -19.45 -10.99
N PHE A 170 -8.19 -18.98 -12.23
CA PHE A 170 -9.28 -18.56 -13.11
C PHE A 170 -9.08 -19.14 -14.50
N ARG A 171 -10.19 -19.33 -15.22
CA ARG A 171 -10.20 -19.70 -16.62
C ARG A 171 -11.11 -18.72 -17.34
N THR A 172 -10.67 -18.23 -18.49
CA THR A 172 -11.41 -17.24 -19.26
C THR A 172 -12.03 -17.91 -20.47
N THR A 173 -13.32 -17.70 -20.65
CA THR A 173 -14.06 -18.04 -21.86
C THR A 173 -14.63 -16.76 -22.45
N PHE A 174 -14.58 -16.62 -23.77
CA PHE A 174 -15.14 -15.48 -24.48
C PHE A 174 -15.72 -15.96 -25.81
N ASP A 175 -16.82 -15.34 -26.22
CA ASP A 175 -17.44 -15.63 -27.51
C ASP A 175 -16.79 -14.79 -28.60
N VAL A 176 -16.29 -15.45 -29.64
CA VAL A 176 -15.70 -14.78 -30.81
C VAL A 176 -16.75 -14.70 -31.90
N ALA A 177 -17.11 -13.48 -32.31
CA ALA A 177 -17.96 -13.28 -33.47
C ALA A 177 -17.30 -13.85 -34.73
N GLN A 178 -18.07 -14.52 -35.59
CA GLN A 178 -17.55 -15.09 -36.85
C GLN A 178 -16.83 -14.05 -37.72
N SER A 179 -17.24 -12.78 -37.63
CA SER A 179 -16.66 -11.64 -38.36
C SER A 179 -15.27 -11.21 -37.87
N TRP A 180 -14.79 -11.78 -36.75
CA TRP A 180 -13.50 -11.50 -36.14
C TRP A 180 -12.45 -12.59 -36.42
N VAL A 181 -12.85 -13.71 -37.01
CA VAL A 181 -11.93 -14.79 -37.39
C VAL A 181 -10.86 -14.24 -38.35
N GLY A 182 -9.58 -14.48 -38.01
CA GLY A 182 -8.43 -14.02 -38.80
C GLY A 182 -8.01 -12.57 -38.58
N LYS A 183 -8.59 -11.86 -37.60
CA LYS A 183 -8.17 -10.52 -37.19
C LYS A 183 -7.32 -10.57 -35.92
N ASP A 184 -6.44 -9.58 -35.77
CA ASP A 184 -5.74 -9.35 -34.51
C ASP A 184 -6.73 -8.83 -33.46
N LEU A 185 -6.74 -9.46 -32.30
CA LEU A 185 -7.63 -9.13 -31.18
C LEU A 185 -6.81 -8.85 -29.93
N VAL A 186 -7.25 -7.86 -29.15
CA VAL A 186 -6.72 -7.58 -27.81
C VAL A 186 -7.79 -7.95 -26.80
N LEU A 187 -7.44 -8.85 -25.87
CA LEU A 187 -8.31 -9.25 -24.78
C LEU A 187 -7.98 -8.41 -23.54
N ASP A 188 -8.91 -7.53 -23.15
CA ASP A 188 -8.79 -6.73 -21.93
C ASP A 188 -9.62 -7.37 -20.80
N LEU A 189 -8.91 -7.93 -19.82
CA LEU A 189 -9.50 -8.54 -18.63
C LEU A 189 -9.52 -7.59 -17.41
N ASN A 190 -9.09 -6.33 -17.60
CA ASN A 190 -8.78 -5.38 -16.54
C ASN A 190 -7.64 -5.87 -15.60
N LYS A 191 -7.54 -5.31 -14.40
CA LYS A 191 -6.43 -5.54 -13.45
C LYS A 191 -6.33 -7.01 -13.03
N ILE A 192 -5.37 -7.72 -13.62
CA ILE A 192 -4.89 -9.03 -13.17
C ILE A 192 -3.52 -8.79 -12.52
N PHE A 193 -3.35 -9.25 -11.28
CA PHE A 193 -2.02 -9.48 -10.72
C PHE A 193 -1.71 -10.96 -10.92
N ASP A 194 -1.08 -11.29 -12.04
CA ASP A 194 -0.58 -12.62 -12.30
C ASP A 194 0.82 -12.79 -11.70
N GLN A 195 1.15 -14.05 -11.40
CA GLN A 195 2.52 -14.43 -11.08
C GLN A 195 3.09 -15.11 -12.32
N ASP A 196 3.74 -14.33 -13.18
CA ASP A 196 4.48 -14.87 -14.31
C ASP A 196 5.73 -15.62 -13.82
N PHE A 197 5.88 -16.86 -14.26
CA PHE A 197 7.12 -17.62 -14.13
C PHE A 197 7.78 -17.66 -15.50
N THR A 198 8.91 -16.94 -15.65
CA THR A 198 9.85 -17.12 -16.77
C THR A 198 10.74 -18.33 -16.56
#